data_AF-A0A976A9P2-F1
#
_entry.id   AF-A0A976A9P2-F1
#
_cell.length_a   1.000
_cell.length_b   1.000
_cell.length_c   1.000
_cell.angle_alpha   90.00
_cell.angle_beta   90.00
_cell.angle_gamma   90.00
#
_symmetry.space_group_name_H-M   'P 1'
#
loop_
_entity.id
_entity.type
_entity.pdbx_description
1 polymer ?
#
loop_
_entity_poly.entity_id
_entity_poly.type
_entity_poly.pdbx_seq_one_letter_code
_entity_poly.pdbx_strand_id
1 'polypeptide(L)'
;MSTPSLAKTRLDAAIAGRLIITLMRLVLGAWMINSGLSHWLTNFGFPPIFPQPLGTLPASNAMLVTLIETGVFDIVKACELIAGLLLLLDLFVPFALAMTLPISFMVFFNAIVLNLRFGMLLSTSMSVWCLYLNVILILAYLRYYLPMLACRTSPGRLEDFRRLPAAVFTSCSDEQRST
;
A
#
# COMPACT_ATOMS: atom_id res chain seq x y z
N MET A 1 -17.45 -38.20 18.65
CA MET A 1 -17.41 -36.89 17.98
C MET A 1 -16.58 -35.97 18.87
N SER A 2 -15.27 -35.84 18.60
CA SER A 2 -14.34 -35.07 19.44
C SER A 2 -14.47 -33.59 19.13
N THR A 3 -14.91 -32.80 20.11
CA THR A 3 -14.90 -31.34 20.00
C THR A 3 -13.45 -30.84 19.99
N PRO A 4 -13.03 -30.03 19.00
CA PRO A 4 -11.70 -29.44 19.02
C PRO A 4 -11.54 -28.56 20.27
N SER A 5 -10.36 -28.60 20.91
CA SER A 5 -10.11 -27.76 22.09
C SER A 5 -10.12 -26.28 21.69
N LEU A 6 -10.73 -25.43 22.53
CA LEU A 6 -10.85 -23.98 22.28
C LEU A 6 -9.50 -23.30 22.01
N ALA A 7 -8.42 -23.83 22.59
CA ALA A 7 -7.06 -23.34 22.37
C ALA A 7 -6.58 -23.58 20.93
N LYS A 8 -6.87 -24.76 20.36
CA LYS A 8 -6.52 -25.10 18.98
C LYS A 8 -7.27 -24.20 17.99
N THR A 9 -8.57 -23.99 18.20
CA THR A 9 -9.39 -23.11 17.36
C THR A 9 -8.89 -21.66 17.36
N ARG A 10 -8.43 -21.14 18.50
CA ARG A 10 -7.84 -19.79 18.59
C ARG A 10 -6.50 -19.68 17.85
N LEU A 11 -5.66 -20.70 17.93
CA LEU A 11 -4.39 -20.75 17.21
C LEU A 11 -4.61 -20.79 15.69
N ASP A 12 -5.52 -21.65 15.23
CA ASP A 12 -5.87 -21.78 13.81
C ASP A 12 -6.41 -20.45 13.24
N ALA A 13 -7.25 -19.74 14.02
CA ALA A 13 -7.76 -18.42 13.64
C ALA A 13 -6.66 -17.34 13.58
N ALA A 14 -5.70 -17.35 14.49
CA ALA A 14 -4.58 -16.40 14.49
C ALA A 14 -3.65 -16.61 13.30
N ILE A 15 -3.37 -17.87 12.95
CA ILE A 15 -2.58 -18.23 11.78
C ILE A 15 -3.30 -17.81 10.50
N ALA A 16 -4.61 -18.12 10.39
CA ALA A 16 -5.42 -17.71 9.26
C ALA A 16 -5.44 -16.18 9.10
N GLY A 17 -5.60 -15.43 10.19
CA GLY A 17 -5.56 -13.97 10.18
C GLY A 17 -4.24 -13.42 9.66
N ARG A 18 -3.10 -13.94 10.15
CA ARG A 18 -1.77 -13.57 9.65
C ARG A 18 -1.60 -13.89 8.17
N LEU A 19 -2.03 -15.07 7.74
CA LEU A 19 -1.96 -15.47 6.34
C LEU A 19 -2.78 -14.53 5.44
N ILE A 20 -3.99 -14.15 5.86
CA ILE A 20 -4.85 -13.21 5.12
C ILE A 20 -4.16 -11.86 4.97
N ILE A 21 -3.59 -11.31 6.04
CA ILE A 21 -2.87 -10.03 6.01
C ILE A 21 -1.63 -10.11 5.09
N THR A 22 -0.87 -11.20 5.17
CA THR A 22 0.27 -11.43 4.28
C THR A 22 -0.18 -11.49 2.81
N LEU A 23 -1.25 -12.22 2.50
CA LEU A 23 -1.78 -12.30 1.14
C LEU A 23 -2.27 -10.94 0.64
N MET A 24 -3.00 -10.17 1.45
CA MET A 24 -3.45 -8.82 1.11
C MET A 24 -2.26 -7.90 0.80
N ARG A 25 -1.19 -7.98 1.60
CA ARG A 25 0.05 -7.23 1.39
C ARG A 25 0.72 -7.59 0.07
N LEU A 26 0.84 -8.88 -0.22
CA LEU A 26 1.44 -9.37 -1.46
C LEU A 26 0.62 -8.95 -2.68
N VAL A 27 -0.72 -9.05 -2.63
CA VAL A 27 -1.61 -8.60 -3.70
C VAL A 27 -1.46 -7.10 -3.95
N LEU A 28 -1.48 -6.28 -2.89
CA LEU A 28 -1.32 -4.84 -3.02
C LEU A 28 0.07 -4.49 -3.60
N GLY A 29 1.14 -5.09 -3.05
CA GLY A 29 2.50 -4.83 -3.52
C GLY A 29 2.71 -5.26 -4.99
N ALA A 30 2.19 -6.43 -5.38
CA ALA A 30 2.29 -6.92 -6.75
C ALA A 30 1.55 -6.01 -7.72
N TRP A 31 0.40 -5.49 -7.31
CA TRP A 31 -0.35 -4.52 -8.11
C TRP A 31 0.41 -3.20 -8.28
N MET A 32 1.04 -2.68 -7.21
CA MET A 32 1.84 -1.45 -7.29
C MET A 32 3.04 -1.61 -8.22
N ILE A 33 3.73 -2.75 -8.18
CA ILE A 33 4.79 -3.09 -9.14
C ILE A 33 4.23 -3.14 -10.56
N ASN A 34 3.11 -3.85 -10.77
CA ASN A 34 2.50 -3.97 -12.08
C ASN A 34 2.13 -2.59 -12.67
N SER A 35 1.55 -1.70 -11.86
CA SER A 35 1.15 -0.37 -12.31
C SER A 35 2.35 0.52 -12.61
N GLY A 36 3.35 0.56 -11.74
CA GLY A 36 4.59 1.30 -11.96
C GLY A 36 5.35 0.79 -13.18
N LEU A 37 5.57 -0.52 -13.26
CA LEU A 37 6.32 -1.16 -14.34
C LEU A 37 5.64 -0.97 -15.70
N SER A 38 4.30 -1.03 -15.77
CA SER A 38 3.56 -0.78 -17.03
C SER A 38 3.86 0.61 -17.60
N HIS A 39 3.95 1.62 -16.74
CA HIS A 39 4.29 2.99 -17.15
C HIS A 39 5.72 3.09 -17.67
N TRP A 40 6.69 2.56 -16.92
CA TRP A 40 8.10 2.59 -17.33
C TRP A 40 8.35 1.80 -18.62
N LEU A 41 7.74 0.63 -18.79
CA LEU A 41 7.82 -0.14 -20.03
C LEU A 41 7.33 0.67 -21.24
N THR A 42 6.21 1.37 -21.08
CA THR A 42 5.66 2.25 -22.12
C THR A 42 6.64 3.37 -22.47
N ASN A 43 7.25 4.01 -21.47
CA ASN A 43 8.26 5.06 -21.67
C ASN A 43 9.53 4.53 -22.38
N PHE A 44 9.88 3.25 -22.19
CA PHE A 44 10.99 2.59 -22.88
C PHE A 44 10.61 2.01 -24.26
N GLY A 45 9.38 2.21 -24.74
CA GLY A 45 8.94 1.75 -26.05
C GLY A 45 8.43 0.30 -26.10
N PHE A 46 8.21 -0.34 -24.94
CA PHE A 46 7.61 -1.66 -24.82
C PHE A 46 6.09 -1.58 -24.62
N PRO A 47 5.32 -2.62 -24.98
CA PRO A 47 3.89 -2.65 -24.70
C PRO A 47 3.61 -2.63 -23.17
N PRO A 48 2.61 -1.87 -22.69
CA PRO A 48 2.23 -1.88 -21.29
C PRO A 48 1.66 -3.24 -20.88
N ILE A 49 1.94 -3.68 -19.64
CA ILE A 49 1.31 -4.89 -19.08
C ILE A 49 -0.19 -4.64 -18.88
N PHE A 50 -0.53 -3.45 -18.37
CA PHE A 50 -1.90 -2.99 -18.29
C PHE A 50 -2.00 -1.58 -18.88
N PRO A 51 -2.93 -1.32 -19.82
CA PRO A 51 -3.06 0.00 -20.41
C PRO A 51 -3.41 1.03 -19.34
N GLN A 52 -2.70 2.15 -19.34
CA GLN A 52 -2.98 3.24 -18.41
C GLN A 52 -4.41 3.76 -18.66
N PRO A 53 -5.33 3.64 -17.70
CA PRO A 53 -6.69 4.11 -17.90
C PRO A 53 -6.70 5.63 -17.89
N LEU A 54 -6.84 6.24 -19.06
CA LEU A 54 -7.20 7.65 -19.16
C LEU A 54 -8.67 7.83 -18.78
N GLY A 55 -8.99 9.00 -18.26
CA GLY A 55 -10.34 9.33 -17.81
C GLY A 55 -11.35 9.32 -18.96
N THR A 56 -12.55 8.77 -18.73
CA THR A 56 -13.63 8.82 -19.73
C THR A 56 -14.38 10.15 -19.71
N LEU A 57 -14.42 10.82 -18.56
CA LEU A 57 -15.01 12.15 -18.40
C LEU A 57 -13.94 13.25 -18.45
N PRO A 58 -14.28 14.48 -18.87
CA PRO A 58 -13.32 15.58 -19.01
C PRO A 58 -12.50 15.86 -17.75
N ALA A 59 -13.13 15.87 -16.57
CA ALA A 59 -12.44 16.13 -15.31
C ALA A 59 -11.44 15.02 -14.94
N SER A 60 -11.82 13.76 -15.16
CA SER A 60 -10.94 12.61 -14.94
C SER A 60 -9.75 12.63 -15.90
N ASN A 61 -10.00 12.97 -17.17
CA ASN A 61 -8.93 13.04 -18.15
C ASN A 61 -7.98 14.20 -17.85
N ALA A 62 -8.51 15.39 -17.52
CA ALA A 62 -7.70 16.56 -17.16
C ALA A 62 -6.75 16.27 -16.00
N MET A 63 -7.22 15.60 -14.94
CA MET A 63 -6.36 15.21 -13.82
C MET A 63 -5.16 14.37 -14.28
N LEU A 64 -5.40 13.30 -15.04
CA LEU A 64 -4.35 12.38 -15.45
C LEU A 64 -3.39 13.00 -16.48
N VAL A 65 -3.93 13.73 -17.46
CA VAL A 65 -3.12 14.40 -18.49
C VAL A 65 -2.23 15.46 -17.85
N THR A 66 -2.75 16.29 -16.95
CA THR A 66 -1.92 17.30 -16.26
C THR A 66 -0.83 16.66 -15.41
N LEU A 67 -1.10 15.53 -14.74
CA LEU A 67 -0.05 14.80 -14.01
C LEU A 67 1.06 14.29 -14.95
N ILE A 68 0.70 13.82 -16.14
CA ILE A 68 1.65 13.35 -17.15
C ILE A 68 2.47 14.53 -17.69
N GLU A 69 1.82 15.62 -18.10
CA GLU A 69 2.47 16.81 -18.67
C GLU A 69 3.42 17.50 -17.68
N THR A 70 3.10 17.46 -16.40
CA THR A 70 3.94 18.04 -15.34
C THR A 70 5.06 17.11 -14.86
N GLY A 71 5.11 15.85 -15.34
CA GLY A 71 6.06 14.83 -14.88
C GLY A 71 5.78 14.28 -13.48
N VAL A 72 4.76 14.78 -12.77
CA VAL A 72 4.36 14.27 -11.45
C VAL A 72 3.91 12.81 -11.54
N PHE A 73 3.34 12.41 -12.69
CA PHE A 73 2.94 11.03 -12.93
C PHE A 73 4.14 10.07 -12.88
N ASP A 74 5.30 10.44 -13.42
CA ASP A 74 6.51 9.61 -13.36
C ASP A 74 6.97 9.38 -11.91
N ILE A 75 6.88 10.43 -11.07
CA ILE A 75 7.22 10.36 -9.65
C ILE A 75 6.27 9.41 -8.93
N VAL A 76 4.96 9.52 -9.18
CA VAL A 76 3.96 8.62 -8.60
C VAL A 76 4.26 7.16 -8.99
N LYS A 77 4.58 6.91 -10.27
CA LYS A 77 4.90 5.55 -10.76
C LYS A 77 6.21 5.00 -10.22
N ALA A 78 7.21 5.84 -9.97
CA ALA A 78 8.41 5.45 -9.25
C ALA A 78 8.08 5.06 -7.79
N CYS A 79 7.27 5.86 -7.09
CA CYS A 79 6.83 5.57 -5.73
C CYS A 79 6.03 4.25 -5.65
N GLU A 80 5.12 3.99 -6.60
CA GLU A 80 4.40 2.71 -6.68
C GLU A 80 5.36 1.53 -6.83
N LEU A 81 6.37 1.64 -7.71
CA LEU A 81 7.33 0.56 -7.91
C LEU A 81 8.17 0.30 -6.65
N ILE A 82 8.69 1.35 -6.03
CA ILE A 82 9.49 1.25 -4.80
C ILE A 82 8.64 0.67 -3.66
N ALA A 83 7.46 1.23 -3.40
CA ALA A 83 6.59 0.76 -2.34
C ALA A 83 6.10 -0.68 -2.59
N GLY A 84 5.81 -1.03 -3.85
CA GLY A 84 5.45 -2.40 -4.22
C GLY A 84 6.55 -3.40 -3.92
N LEU A 85 7.81 -3.07 -4.23
CA LEU A 85 8.97 -3.90 -3.88
C LEU A 85 9.14 -4.02 -2.36
N LEU A 86 9.00 -2.92 -1.62
CA LEU A 86 9.04 -2.91 -0.16
C LEU A 86 7.97 -3.84 0.46
N LEU A 87 6.73 -3.79 -0.04
CA LEU A 87 5.64 -4.66 0.42
C LEU A 87 5.87 -6.14 0.09
N LEU A 88 6.46 -6.44 -1.08
CA LEU A 88 6.80 -7.82 -1.49
C LEU A 88 7.91 -8.42 -0.64
N LEU A 89 8.96 -7.63 -0.39
CA LEU A 89 10.14 -8.05 0.38
C LEU A 89 9.92 -7.97 1.90
N ASP A 90 8.72 -7.60 2.34
CA ASP A 90 8.38 -7.37 3.75
C ASP A 90 9.29 -6.34 4.44
N LEU A 91 9.77 -5.37 3.65
CA LEU A 91 10.74 -4.36 4.09
C LEU A 91 10.04 -3.02 4.29
N PHE A 92 10.22 -2.39 5.44
CA PHE A 92 9.61 -1.08 5.77
C PHE A 92 8.10 -1.02 5.50
N VAL A 93 7.35 -2.09 5.79
CA VAL A 93 5.92 -2.21 5.43
C VAL A 93 5.07 -1.02 5.86
N PRO A 94 5.13 -0.51 7.11
CA PRO A 94 4.34 0.65 7.51
C PRO A 94 4.67 1.91 6.68
N PHE A 95 5.94 2.10 6.32
CA PHE A 95 6.33 3.22 5.47
C PHE A 95 5.80 3.08 4.04
N ALA A 96 5.91 1.88 3.46
CA ALA A 96 5.40 1.59 2.12
C ALA A 96 3.88 1.76 2.02
N LEU A 97 3.13 1.33 3.05
CA LEU A 97 1.68 1.53 3.15
C LEU A 97 1.31 3.02 3.24
N ALA A 98 2.01 3.80 4.08
CA ALA A 98 1.80 5.24 4.19
C ALA A 98 2.09 5.99 2.88
N MET A 99 3.14 5.59 2.15
CA MET A 99 3.47 6.14 0.83
C MET A 99 2.38 5.83 -0.22
N THR A 100 1.82 4.63 -0.19
CA THR A 100 0.82 4.17 -1.17
C THR A 100 -0.60 4.63 -0.86
N LEU A 101 -0.89 5.08 0.37
CA LEU A 101 -2.21 5.59 0.74
C LEU A 101 -2.67 6.79 -0.13
N PRO A 102 -1.93 7.90 -0.24
CA PRO A 102 -2.37 9.03 -1.07
C PRO A 102 -2.49 8.66 -2.56
N ILE A 103 -1.61 7.76 -3.03
CA ILE A 103 -1.62 7.27 -4.42
C ILE A 103 -2.91 6.46 -4.69
N SER A 104 -3.19 5.47 -3.84
CA SER A 104 -4.38 4.63 -3.96
C SER A 104 -5.67 5.45 -3.80
N PHE A 105 -5.67 6.48 -2.96
CA PHE A 105 -6.79 7.41 -2.83
C PHE A 105 -7.00 8.23 -4.12
N MET A 106 -5.95 8.75 -4.74
CA MET A 106 -6.07 9.49 -6.02
C MET A 106 -6.56 8.58 -7.16
N VAL A 107 -6.10 7.33 -7.21
CA VAL A 107 -6.59 6.34 -8.17
C VAL A 107 -8.08 6.06 -7.98
N PHE A 108 -8.51 5.87 -6.73
CA PHE A 108 -9.93 5.71 -6.38
C PHE A 108 -10.74 6.95 -6.74
N PHE A 109 -10.25 8.15 -6.39
CA PHE A 109 -10.90 9.42 -6.64
C PHE A 109 -11.12 9.63 -8.14
N ASN A 110 -10.09 9.38 -8.95
CA ASN A 110 -10.21 9.44 -10.39
C ASN A 110 -11.22 8.39 -10.93
N ALA A 111 -11.11 7.14 -10.50
CA ALA A 111 -11.92 6.04 -11.03
C ALA A 111 -13.41 6.11 -10.65
N ILE A 112 -13.72 6.56 -9.44
CA ILE A 112 -15.09 6.57 -8.90
C ILE A 112 -15.68 7.97 -8.91
N VAL A 113 -15.03 8.95 -8.29
CA VAL A 113 -15.60 10.28 -8.09
C VAL A 113 -15.62 11.07 -9.41
N LEU A 114 -14.48 11.17 -10.10
CA LEU A 114 -14.39 11.97 -11.32
C LEU A 114 -15.07 11.32 -12.54
N ASN A 115 -15.25 10.00 -12.53
CA ASN A 115 -16.03 9.30 -13.55
C ASN A 115 -17.49 9.03 -13.16
N LEU A 116 -17.93 9.48 -11.96
CA LEU A 116 -19.29 9.29 -11.44
C LEU A 116 -19.74 7.82 -11.35
N ARG A 117 -18.79 6.90 -11.13
CA ARG A 117 -19.01 5.44 -11.13
C ARG A 117 -19.32 4.88 -9.75
N PHE A 118 -20.21 5.52 -8.98
CA PHE A 118 -20.54 5.10 -7.62
C PHE A 118 -21.14 3.68 -7.53
N GLY A 119 -21.75 3.18 -8.60
CA GLY A 119 -22.18 1.77 -8.67
C GLY A 119 -21.03 0.76 -8.63
N MET A 120 -19.78 1.19 -8.86
CA MET A 120 -18.59 0.32 -8.84
C MET A 120 -17.89 0.28 -7.47
N LEU A 121 -18.47 0.86 -6.41
CA LEU A 121 -17.86 0.87 -5.07
C LEU A 121 -17.61 -0.54 -4.48
N LEU A 122 -18.38 -1.54 -4.92
CA LEU A 122 -18.22 -2.95 -4.56
C LEU A 122 -17.65 -3.79 -5.70
N SER A 123 -17.17 -3.15 -6.78
CA SER A 123 -16.59 -3.85 -7.91
C SER A 123 -15.26 -4.51 -7.53
N THR A 124 -14.90 -5.57 -8.24
CA THR A 124 -13.59 -6.22 -8.17
C THR A 124 -12.49 -5.45 -8.89
N SER A 125 -12.77 -4.23 -9.37
CA SER A 125 -11.78 -3.37 -10.00
C SER A 125 -10.64 -3.02 -9.04
N MET A 126 -9.40 -3.19 -9.49
CA MET A 126 -8.22 -2.93 -8.66
C MET A 126 -8.11 -1.46 -8.24
N SER A 127 -8.66 -0.51 -9.00
CA SER A 127 -8.69 0.91 -8.61
C SER A 127 -9.41 1.15 -7.28
N VAL A 128 -10.41 0.32 -6.96
CA VAL A 128 -11.15 0.38 -5.69
C VAL A 128 -10.45 -0.46 -4.62
N TRP A 129 -10.08 -1.69 -4.98
CA TRP A 129 -9.44 -2.61 -4.04
C TRP A 129 -8.07 -2.13 -3.56
N CYS A 130 -7.32 -1.35 -4.35
CA CYS A 130 -6.06 -0.75 -3.90
C CYS A 130 -6.25 0.09 -2.63
N LEU A 131 -7.26 0.97 -2.63
CA LEU A 131 -7.54 1.81 -1.48
C LEU A 131 -8.02 0.96 -0.29
N TYR A 132 -8.93 0.01 -0.53
CA TYR A 132 -9.46 -0.84 0.54
C TYR A 132 -8.39 -1.72 1.18
N LEU A 133 -7.57 -2.39 0.36
CA LEU A 133 -6.44 -3.19 0.85
C LEU A 133 -5.45 -2.31 1.61
N ASN A 134 -5.13 -1.12 1.09
CA ASN A 134 -4.23 -0.20 1.78
C ASN A 134 -4.76 0.21 3.16
N VAL A 135 -6.04 0.60 3.25
CA VAL A 135 -6.68 0.96 4.53
C VAL A 135 -6.73 -0.23 5.50
N ILE A 136 -7.14 -1.41 5.02
CA ILE A 136 -7.18 -2.64 5.85
C ILE A 136 -5.80 -2.96 6.40
N LEU A 137 -4.77 -2.88 5.55
CA LEU A 137 -3.38 -3.13 5.95
C LEU A 137 -2.89 -2.05 6.92
N ILE A 138 -3.17 -0.76 6.71
CA ILE A 138 -2.82 0.29 7.67
C ILE A 138 -3.45 0.01 9.05
N LEU A 139 -4.70 -0.42 9.08
CA LEU A 139 -5.39 -0.81 10.32
C LEU A 139 -4.76 -2.07 10.94
N ALA A 140 -4.34 -3.05 10.14
CA ALA A 140 -3.64 -4.23 10.63
C ALA A 140 -2.27 -3.89 11.26
N TYR A 141 -1.57 -2.90 10.68
CA TYR A 141 -0.30 -2.37 11.17
C TYR A 141 -0.47 -1.12 12.07
N LEU A 142 -1.68 -0.87 12.59
CA LEU A 142 -2.01 0.38 13.33
C LEU A 142 -1.07 0.65 14.49
N ARG A 143 -0.61 -0.41 15.18
CA ARG A 143 0.36 -0.34 16.28
C ARG A 143 1.59 0.50 15.94
N TYR A 144 2.06 0.46 14.70
CA TYR A 144 3.25 1.20 14.25
C TYR A 144 2.97 2.67 13.95
N TYR A 145 1.71 3.05 13.70
CA TYR A 145 1.30 4.44 13.44
C TYR A 145 0.83 5.17 14.70
N LEU A 146 0.46 4.47 15.77
CA LEU A 146 0.01 5.08 17.03
C LEU A 146 0.98 6.15 17.57
N PRO A 147 2.32 5.98 17.57
CA PRO A 147 3.24 7.00 18.05
C PRO A 147 3.18 8.31 17.23
N MET A 148 2.81 8.25 15.95
CA MET A 148 2.65 9.43 15.09
C MET A 148 1.41 10.26 15.44
N LEU A 149 0.42 9.66 16.13
CA LEU A 149 -0.83 10.33 16.53
C LEU A 149 -0.74 11.01 17.90
N ALA A 150 0.44 11.07 18.52
CA ALA A 150 0.64 11.70 19.82
C ALA A 150 0.32 13.21 19.76
N CYS A 151 -0.60 13.66 20.63
CA CYS A 151 -1.12 15.03 20.64
C CYS A 151 -0.06 16.11 20.96
N ARG A 152 0.99 15.75 21.70
CA ARG A 152 2.13 16.63 21.99
C ARG A 152 3.42 15.84 21.82
N THR A 153 4.26 16.30 20.90
CA THR A 153 5.60 15.75 20.67
C THR A 153 6.63 16.84 20.82
N SER A 154 7.80 16.51 21.38
CA SER A 154 8.96 17.40 21.34
C SER A 154 9.71 17.14 20.04
N PRO A 155 10.25 18.18 19.36
CA PRO A 155 11.19 17.99 18.26
C PRO A 155 12.34 17.07 18.69
N GLY A 156 12.71 16.15 17.81
CA GLY A 156 13.86 15.27 18.02
C GLY A 156 15.19 16.04 18.08
N ARG A 157 16.19 15.46 18.73
CA ARG A 157 17.56 16.00 18.77
C ARG A 157 18.39 15.40 17.64
N LEU A 158 19.46 16.08 17.23
CA LEU A 158 20.43 15.54 16.28
C LEU A 158 21.04 14.19 16.72
N GLU A 159 21.07 13.93 18.02
CA GLU A 159 21.51 12.64 18.59
C GLU A 159 20.58 11.47 18.24
N ASP A 160 19.32 11.72 17.90
CA ASP A 160 18.36 10.68 17.51
C ASP A 160 18.73 10.06 16.16
N PHE A 161 19.47 10.76 15.30
CA PHE A 161 20.01 10.17 14.06
C PHE A 161 20.96 8.99 14.34
N ARG A 162 21.66 8.99 15.47
CA ARG A 162 22.52 7.86 15.87
C ARG A 162 21.72 6.63 16.27
N ARG A 163 20.44 6.80 16.62
CA ARG A 163 19.52 5.71 17.01
C ARG A 163 18.80 5.09 15.81
N LEU A 164 18.81 5.73 14.64
CA LEU A 164 18.22 5.20 13.40
C LEU A 164 18.66 3.77 13.06
N PRO A 165 19.97 3.43 13.00
CA PRO A 165 20.38 2.06 12.69
C PRO A 165 19.86 1.06 13.73
N ALA A 166 19.91 1.40 15.02
CA ALA A 166 19.36 0.53 16.06
C ALA A 166 17.84 0.36 15.91
N ALA A 167 17.07 1.42 15.69
CA ALA A 167 15.61 1.35 15.55
C ALA A 167 15.17 0.55 14.30
N VAL A 168 15.92 0.68 13.19
CA VAL A 168 15.65 0.00 11.93
C VAL A 168 16.00 -1.49 11.97
N PHE A 169 17.11 -1.87 12.62
CA PHE A 169 17.59 -3.26 12.60
C PHE A 169 17.18 -4.09 13.83
N THR A 170 16.88 -3.49 14.98
CA THR A 170 16.55 -4.24 16.22
C THR A 170 15.11 -4.78 16.22
N SER A 171 14.19 -4.13 15.51
CA SER A 171 12.80 -4.62 15.34
C SER A 171 12.73 -5.95 14.56
N CYS A 172 13.77 -6.31 13.82
CA CYS A 172 13.94 -7.62 13.18
C CYS A 172 14.19 -8.76 14.21
N SER A 173 14.79 -8.45 15.35
CA SER A 173 15.23 -9.44 16.35
C SER A 173 14.14 -9.88 17.33
N ASP A 174 13.22 -8.97 17.69
CA ASP A 174 12.16 -9.27 18.66
C ASP A 174 11.00 -10.08 18.04
N GLU A 175 10.72 -9.92 16.74
CA GLU A 175 9.70 -10.72 16.05
C GLU A 175 10.15 -12.19 15.90
N GLN A 176 11.45 -12.42 15.68
CA GLN A 176 12.09 -13.76 15.68
C GLN A 176 12.14 -14.43 17.07
N ARG A 177 11.94 -13.69 18.16
CA ARG A 177 11.91 -14.25 19.53
C ARG A 177 10.53 -14.68 19.99
N SER A 178 9.49 -14.33 19.24
CA SER A 178 8.09 -14.66 19.53
C SER A 178 7.56 -15.87 18.77
N THR A 179 8.42 -16.53 17.96
CA THR A 179 8.18 -17.80 17.26
C THR A 179 8.66 -18.98 18.07
#